data_AF-A0A958VNF6-F1
#
_entry.id   AF-A0A958VNF6-F1
#
_cell.length_a   1.000
_cell.length_b   1.000
_cell.length_c   1.000
_cell.angle_alpha   90.00
_cell.angle_beta   90.00
_cell.angle_gamma   90.00
#
_symmetry.space_group_name_H-M   'P 1'
#
loop_
_entity.id
_entity.type
_entity.pdbx_description
1 polymer ?
#
loop_
_entity_poly.entity_id
_entity_poly.type
_entity_poly.pdbx_seq_one_letter_code
_entity_poly.pdbx_strand_id
1 'polypeptide(L)' 'MEKKLRQKRANVIKIVLFGPESTGKTTLSNHLARHYNTVWAPEYAREYLQNKWNN' A
#
# COMPACT_ATOMS: atom_id res chain seq x y z
N MET A 1 -20.88 -4.08 0.31
CA MET A 1 -19.47 -3.61 0.30
C MET A 1 -18.94 -3.45 -1.12
N GLU A 2 -19.11 -4.45 -2.00
CA GLU A 2 -18.65 -4.40 -3.41
C GLU A 2 -19.20 -3.23 -4.25
N LYS A 3 -20.51 -2.93 -4.20
CA LYS A 3 -21.07 -1.82 -4.99
C LYS A 3 -20.53 -0.45 -4.60
N LYS A 4 -20.15 -0.25 -3.32
CA LYS A 4 -19.70 1.05 -2.76
C LYS A 4 -18.20 1.31 -2.99
N LEU A 5 -17.39 0.25 -3.12
CA LEU A 5 -15.94 0.32 -3.30
C LEU A 5 -15.47 -0.05 -4.71
N ARG A 6 -16.40 -0.16 -5.66
CA ARG A 6 -16.09 -0.48 -7.05
C ARG A 6 -15.12 0.58 -7.60
N GLN A 7 -13.95 0.13 -8.02
CA GLN A 7 -12.95 1.04 -8.57
C GLN A 7 -13.43 1.65 -9.89
N LYS A 8 -13.30 2.97 -10.00
CA LYS A 8 -13.47 3.67 -11.27
C LYS A 8 -12.22 3.46 -12.13
N ARG A 9 -12.41 3.37 -13.45
CA ARG A 9 -11.27 3.44 -14.37
C ARG A 9 -10.61 4.81 -14.20
N ALA A 10 -9.31 4.81 -14.04
CA ALA A 10 -8.48 6.00 -13.99
C ALA A 10 -7.30 5.78 -14.94
N ASN A 11 -6.86 6.83 -15.61
CA ASN A 11 -5.67 6.80 -16.44
C ASN A 11 -4.41 6.88 -15.55
N VAL A 12 -4.23 5.87 -14.70
CA VAL A 12 -3.12 5.78 -13.74
C VAL A 12 -2.54 4.37 -13.77
N ILE A 13 -1.21 4.29 -13.87
CA ILE A 13 -0.49 3.02 -13.77
C ILE A 13 -0.41 2.66 -12.29
N LYS A 14 -0.88 1.46 -11.93
CA LYS A 14 -0.83 0.95 -10.55
C LYS A 14 0.25 -0.11 -10.46
N ILE A 15 1.18 0.09 -9.54
CA ILE A 15 2.27 -0.85 -9.27
C ILE A 15 2.01 -1.45 -7.88
N VAL A 16 2.04 -2.77 -7.79
CA VAL A 16 1.86 -3.51 -6.53
C VAL A 16 3.15 -4.26 -6.21
N LEU A 17 3.73 -3.97 -5.05
CA LEU A 17 4.85 -4.74 -4.51
C LEU A 17 4.31 -5.83 -3.59
N PHE A 18 4.58 -7.10 -3.92
CA PHE A 18 4.18 -8.26 -3.12
C PHE A 18 5.40 -9.03 -2.65
N GLY A 19 5.27 -9.75 -1.52
CA GLY A 19 6.34 -10.57 -0.95
C GLY A 19 6.26 -10.69 0.57
N PRO A 20 7.09 -11.57 1.18
CA PRO A 20 7.08 -11.83 2.61
C PRO A 20 7.28 -10.57 3.46
N GLU A 21 6.83 -10.59 4.71
CA GLU A 21 7.12 -9.51 5.66
C GLU A 21 8.64 -9.26 5.79
N SER A 22 9.03 -8.02 6.07
CA SER A 22 10.44 -7.64 6.27
C SER A 22 11.39 -7.81 5.07
N THR A 23 10.85 -7.88 3.85
CA THR A 23 11.63 -7.93 2.59
C THR A 23 11.83 -6.56 1.91
N GLY A 24 11.69 -5.46 2.66
CA GLY A 24 11.98 -4.11 2.16
C GLY A 24 10.89 -3.46 1.27
N LYS A 25 9.73 -4.09 1.09
CA LYS A 25 8.61 -3.56 0.27
C LYS A 25 8.23 -2.12 0.62
N THR A 26 8.03 -1.83 1.92
CA THR A 26 7.67 -0.49 2.39
C THR A 26 8.75 0.55 2.07
N THR A 27 10.02 0.18 2.24
CA THR A 27 11.17 1.04 1.91
C THR A 27 11.23 1.33 0.42
N LEU A 28 11.08 0.30 -0.42
CA LEU A 28 11.09 0.43 -1.86
C LEU A 28 9.92 1.28 -2.37
N SER A 29 8.70 1.08 -1.86
CA SER A 29 7.54 1.93 -2.18
C SER A 29 7.80 3.41 -1.90
N ASN A 30 8.38 3.71 -0.73
CA ASN A 30 8.74 5.09 -0.36
C ASN A 30 9.79 5.68 -1.31
N HIS A 31 10.83 4.91 -1.66
CA HIS A 31 11.87 5.37 -2.58
C HIS A 31 11.33 5.61 -3.99
N LEU A 32 10.51 4.70 -4.52
CA LEU A 32 9.87 4.85 -5.83
C LEU A 32 8.93 6.05 -5.86
N ALA A 33 8.13 6.25 -4.81
CA ALA A 33 7.23 7.40 -4.70
C ALA A 33 8.01 8.73 -4.76
N ARG A 34 9.11 8.84 -4.01
CA ARG A 34 9.99 10.02 -4.05
C ARG A 34 10.65 10.20 -5.42
N HIS A 35 11.19 9.14 -6.00
CA HIS A 35 11.90 9.19 -7.28
C HIS A 35 11.01 9.64 -8.44
N TYR A 36 9.78 9.10 -8.51
CA TYR A 36 8.82 9.43 -9.57
C TYR A 36 7.89 10.59 -9.22
N ASN A 37 8.14 11.30 -8.11
CA ASN A 37 7.28 12.38 -7.61
C ASN A 37 5.80 11.97 -7.57
N THR A 38 5.51 10.83 -6.96
CA THR A 38 4.17 10.24 -6.87
C THR A 38 3.87 9.81 -5.43
N VAL A 39 2.68 9.26 -5.21
CA VAL A 39 2.22 8.77 -3.91
C VAL A 39 2.31 7.24 -3.82
N TRP A 40 2.36 6.72 -2.60
CA TRP A 40 2.20 5.29 -2.32
C TRP A 40 1.17 5.10 -1.21
N ALA A 41 0.51 3.94 -1.21
CA ALA A 41 -0.45 3.57 -0.18
C ALA A 41 0.19 2.66 0.87
N PRO A 42 0.05 2.96 2.18
CA PRO A 42 0.57 2.10 3.24
C PRO A 42 -0.14 0.76 3.34
N GLU A 43 0.57 -0.23 3.88
CA GLU A 43 0.05 -1.57 4.15
C GLU A 43 -0.88 -1.54 5.36
N TYR A 44 -2.19 -1.58 5.12
CA TYR A 44 -3.21 -1.50 6.18
C TYR A 44 -3.07 -2.58 7.26
N ALA A 45 -2.69 -3.81 6.86
CA ALA A 45 -2.57 -4.94 7.77
C ALA A 45 -1.58 -4.67 8.92
N ARG A 46 -0.51 -3.92 8.66
CA ARG A 46 0.50 -3.58 9.67
C ARG A 46 -0.11 -2.78 10.82
N GLU A 47 -0.79 -1.69 10.51
CA GLU A 47 -1.41 -0.82 11.52
C GLU A 47 -2.54 -1.55 12.26
N TYR A 48 -3.38 -2.28 11.52
CA TYR A 48 -4.46 -3.05 12.09
C TYR A 48 -3.97 -4.10 13.11
N LEU A 49 -2.95 -4.89 12.74
CA LEU A 49 -2.39 -5.92 13.61
C LEU A 49 -1.68 -5.33 14.82
N GLN A 50 -0.96 -4.22 14.65
CA GLN A 50 -0.34 -3.51 15.78
C GLN A 50 -1.39 -3.02 16.78
N ASN A 51 -2.48 -2.42 16.30
CA ASN A 51 -3.57 -1.96 17.15
C ASN A 51 -4.28 -3.13 17.86
N LYS A 52 -4.38 -4.30 17.21
CA LYS A 52 -4.92 -5.52 17.84
C LYS A 52 -4.01 -6.09 18.92
N TRP A 53 -2.69 -5.96 18.77
CA TRP A 53 -1.71 -6.44 19.75
C TRP A 53 -1.62 -5.53 20.99
N ASN A 54 -1.79 -4.22 20.79
CA ASN A 54 -1.68 -3.23 21.85
C ASN A 54 -2.93 -3.13 22.75
N ASN A 55 -4.04 -3.77 22.37
CA ASN A 55 -5.31 -3.82 23.12
C ASN A 55 -5.48 -5.17 23.81
#